data_AF-B1XRT1-F1
#
_entry.id   AF-B1XRT1-F1
#
_cell.length_a   1.000
_cell.length_b   1.000
_cell.length_c   1.000
_cell.angle_alpha   90.00
_cell.angle_beta   90.00
_cell.angle_gamma   90.00
#
_symmetry.space_group_name_H-M   'P 1'
#
loop_
_entity.id
_entity.type
_entity.pdbx_description
1 polymer ?
#
loop_
_entity_poly.entity_id
_entity_poly.type
_entity_poly.pdbx_seq_one_letter_code
_entity_poly.pdbx_strand_id
1 'polypeptide(L)'
;MPTQQLDYFTSLVAEDEHLPLTEAAIAVAQHAYPDLDVQGVLDKLDQLGNKLKARVTPDTSPIQRLQILKHFFYNELGFGPNPNDFYAPENSYLHYVLENRRGIPISLAILMIELGNQIGLKIRGVSFPNHFMMCISLQQGEVIMNPLTGESLSKAQLQEMLDPYLDAKDYRGELSLPLNIFLRASSPREILSRFLRNLKMFTLSTSAGSAYWAFKSA
;
A
#
# COMPACT_ATOMS: atom_id res chain seq x y z
N MET A 1 5.10 23.26 -22.60
CA MET A 1 5.99 23.18 -21.43
C MET A 1 5.53 22.00 -20.57
N PRO A 2 6.07 20.78 -20.72
CA PRO A 2 5.57 19.61 -20.00
C PRO A 2 6.52 19.04 -18.93
N THR A 3 7.30 19.87 -18.21
CA THR A 3 8.39 19.38 -17.33
C THR A 3 8.26 19.70 -15.83
N GLN A 4 7.58 20.78 -15.43
CA GLN A 4 7.62 21.25 -14.03
C GLN A 4 7.06 20.27 -12.98
N GLN A 5 6.06 19.46 -13.33
CA GLN A 5 5.45 18.48 -12.42
C GLN A 5 6.33 17.23 -12.23
N LEU A 6 7.06 16.83 -13.28
CA LEU A 6 8.05 15.77 -13.15
C LEU A 6 9.27 16.26 -12.36
N ASP A 7 9.59 17.55 -12.39
CA ASP A 7 10.69 18.13 -11.60
C ASP A 7 10.42 18.02 -10.09
N TYR A 8 9.19 18.30 -9.65
CA TYR A 8 8.81 18.13 -8.24
C TYR A 8 8.87 16.66 -7.80
N PHE A 9 8.25 15.74 -8.55
CA PHE A 9 8.36 14.31 -8.26
C PHE A 9 9.82 13.83 -8.25
N THR A 10 10.62 14.26 -9.23
CA THR A 10 12.07 13.97 -9.32
C THR A 10 12.81 14.43 -8.08
N SER A 11 12.48 15.62 -7.55
CA SER A 11 13.08 16.15 -6.32
C SER A 11 12.77 15.27 -5.10
N LEU A 12 11.55 14.73 -4.98
CA LEU A 12 11.14 13.86 -3.88
C LEU A 12 11.85 12.51 -3.89
N VAL A 13 12.22 12.02 -5.07
CA VAL A 13 12.84 10.69 -5.25
C VAL A 13 14.34 10.76 -5.52
N ALA A 14 14.96 11.94 -5.38
CA ALA A 14 16.38 12.16 -5.63
C ALA A 14 17.28 11.36 -4.68
N GLU A 15 16.83 11.15 -3.44
CA GLU A 15 17.57 10.45 -2.39
C GLU A 15 16.76 9.29 -1.79
N ASP A 16 17.45 8.28 -1.26
CA ASP A 16 16.83 7.07 -0.70
C ASP A 16 16.54 7.20 0.79
N GLU A 17 17.45 7.86 1.53
CA GLU A 17 17.45 7.86 3.00
C GLU A 17 16.23 8.58 3.60
N HIS A 18 15.73 9.60 2.91
CA HIS A 18 14.62 10.45 3.36
C HIS A 18 13.44 10.51 2.38
N LEU A 19 13.28 9.49 1.52
CA LEU A 19 12.21 9.47 0.50
C LEU A 19 10.82 9.56 1.16
N PRO A 20 10.06 10.67 0.96
CA PRO A 20 8.75 10.85 1.56
C PRO A 20 7.70 10.04 0.78
N LEU A 21 7.57 8.75 1.13
CA LEU A 21 6.77 7.77 0.38
C LEU A 21 5.37 8.27 0.03
N THR A 22 4.64 8.80 1.01
CA THR A 22 3.25 9.24 0.85
C THR A 22 3.15 10.42 -0.11
N GLU A 23 3.98 11.45 0.09
CA GLU A 23 4.05 12.64 -0.77
C GLU A 23 4.46 12.27 -2.20
N ALA A 24 5.49 11.44 -2.36
CA ALA A 24 5.92 10.96 -3.66
C ALA A 24 4.80 10.17 -4.37
N ALA A 25 4.07 9.31 -3.66
CA ALA A 25 2.94 8.56 -4.22
C ALA A 25 1.76 9.45 -4.60
N ILE A 26 1.50 10.55 -3.87
CA ILE A 26 0.50 11.56 -4.24
C ILE A 26 0.97 12.31 -5.50
N ALA A 27 2.21 12.79 -5.51
CA ALA A 27 2.78 13.54 -6.63
C ALA A 27 2.79 12.77 -7.96
N VAL A 28 2.88 11.43 -7.91
CA VAL A 28 2.72 10.59 -9.12
C VAL A 28 1.45 10.94 -9.88
N ALA A 29 0.35 11.26 -9.21
CA ALA A 29 -0.92 11.56 -9.88
C ALA A 29 -0.88 12.82 -10.76
N GLN A 30 0.10 13.73 -10.58
CA GLN A 30 0.20 14.95 -11.38
C GLN A 30 0.47 14.68 -12.87
N HIS A 31 0.95 13.49 -13.25
CA HIS A 31 1.07 13.14 -14.68
C HIS A 31 -0.30 12.98 -15.38
N ALA A 32 -1.34 12.59 -14.64
CA ALA A 32 -2.70 12.42 -15.15
C ALA A 32 -3.62 13.58 -14.75
N TYR A 33 -3.33 14.23 -13.63
CA TYR A 33 -4.05 15.38 -13.08
C TYR A 33 -3.09 16.54 -12.83
N PRO A 34 -2.71 17.30 -13.88
CA PRO A 34 -1.70 18.37 -13.80
C PRO A 34 -1.99 19.41 -12.71
N ASP A 35 -3.26 19.70 -12.46
CA ASP A 35 -3.71 20.72 -11.50
C ASP A 35 -3.91 20.18 -10.07
N LEU A 36 -3.50 18.92 -9.80
CA LEU A 36 -3.62 18.34 -8.46
C LEU A 36 -2.77 19.11 -7.44
N ASP A 37 -3.44 19.62 -6.41
CA ASP A 37 -2.83 20.18 -5.22
C ASP A 37 -2.35 19.06 -4.28
N VAL A 38 -1.05 18.74 -4.35
CA VAL A 38 -0.42 17.72 -3.50
C VAL A 38 -0.51 18.07 -2.03
N GLN A 39 -0.31 19.36 -1.69
CA GLN A 39 -0.34 19.81 -0.29
C GLN A 39 -1.75 19.67 0.29
N GLY A 40 -2.78 20.04 -0.47
CA GLY A 40 -4.17 19.85 -0.05
C GLY A 40 -4.53 18.39 0.22
N VAL A 41 -3.90 17.42 -0.47
CA VAL A 41 -4.09 15.99 -0.20
C VAL A 41 -3.38 15.57 1.09
N LEU A 42 -2.16 16.07 1.33
CA LEU A 42 -1.43 15.86 2.59
C LEU A 42 -2.19 16.46 3.79
N ASP A 43 -2.74 17.67 3.64
CA ASP A 43 -3.52 18.33 4.69
C ASP A 43 -4.77 17.51 5.05
N LYS A 44 -5.45 16.91 4.06
CA LYS A 44 -6.56 15.97 4.30
C LYS A 44 -6.10 14.75 5.11
N LEU A 45 -4.91 14.21 4.84
CA LEU A 45 -4.33 13.11 5.61
C LEU A 45 -4.02 13.51 7.04
N ASP A 46 -3.42 14.68 7.25
CA ASP A 46 -3.12 15.20 8.59
C ASP A 46 -4.38 15.46 9.40
N GLN A 47 -5.46 15.91 8.78
CA GLN A 47 -6.76 16.01 9.45
C GLN A 47 -7.26 14.64 9.95
N LEU A 48 -7.11 13.57 9.15
CA LEU A 48 -7.45 12.21 9.59
C LEU A 48 -6.51 11.73 10.69
N GLY A 49 -5.21 11.98 10.54
CA GLY A 49 -4.19 11.65 11.55
C GLY A 49 -4.43 12.35 12.87
N ASN A 50 -4.84 13.62 12.87
CA ASN A 50 -5.18 14.38 14.08
C ASN A 50 -6.42 13.81 14.79
N LYS A 51 -7.46 13.41 14.03
CA LYS A 51 -8.63 12.70 14.58
C LYS A 51 -8.24 11.36 15.22
N LEU A 52 -7.24 10.69 14.65
CA LEU A 52 -6.73 9.43 15.18
C LEU A 52 -5.85 9.63 16.42
N LYS A 53 -4.97 10.64 16.41
CA LYS A 53 -4.12 11.03 17.56
C LYS A 53 -4.93 11.34 18.81
N ALA A 54 -6.10 11.99 18.66
CA ALA A 54 -7.01 12.29 19.76
C ALA A 54 -7.55 11.04 20.50
N ARG A 55 -7.37 9.84 19.92
CA ARG A 55 -7.87 8.56 20.46
C ARG A 55 -6.78 7.73 21.13
N VAL A 56 -5.53 8.17 21.04
CA VAL A 56 -4.38 7.47 21.62
C VAL A 56 -3.73 8.34 22.69
N THR A 57 -3.28 7.69 23.74
CA THR A 57 -2.46 8.29 24.80
C THR A 57 -1.03 7.76 24.70
N PRO A 58 -0.04 8.39 25.37
CA PRO A 58 1.32 7.85 25.46
C PRO A 58 1.36 6.38 25.92
N ASP A 59 0.48 6.00 26.85
CA ASP A 59 0.39 4.64 27.42
C ASP A 59 -0.36 3.63 26.54
N THR A 60 -0.94 4.07 25.43
CA THR A 60 -1.65 3.17 24.50
C THR A 60 -0.65 2.23 23.85
N SER A 61 -0.78 0.93 24.12
CA SER A 61 0.12 -0.11 23.60
C SER A 61 0.07 -0.24 22.08
N PRO A 62 1.12 -0.78 21.42
CA PRO A 62 1.12 -0.97 19.96
C PRO A 62 -0.07 -1.79 19.43
N ILE A 63 -0.51 -2.81 20.17
CA ILE A 63 -1.66 -3.61 19.76
C ILE A 63 -2.97 -2.82 19.86
N GLN A 64 -3.15 -1.98 20.89
CA GLN A 64 -4.30 -1.08 21.00
C GLN A 64 -4.29 -0.03 19.88
N ARG A 65 -3.12 0.58 19.60
CA ARG A 65 -2.95 1.51 18.48
C ARG A 65 -3.35 0.87 17.15
N LEU A 66 -2.96 -0.39 16.92
CA LEU A 66 -3.36 -1.14 15.74
C LEU A 66 -4.87 -1.36 15.68
N GLN A 67 -5.52 -1.75 16.77
CA GLN A 67 -6.98 -1.93 16.79
C GLN A 67 -7.73 -0.61 16.54
N ILE A 68 -7.28 0.48 17.16
CA ILE A 68 -7.85 1.82 16.95
C ILE A 68 -7.70 2.25 15.49
N LEU A 69 -6.51 2.09 14.91
CA LEU A 69 -6.25 2.40 13.51
C LEU A 69 -7.10 1.56 12.57
N LYS A 70 -7.18 0.24 12.78
CA LYS A 70 -8.02 -0.66 11.96
C LYS A 70 -9.48 -0.25 12.02
N HIS A 71 -10.01 -0.01 13.21
CA HIS A 71 -11.40 0.39 13.37
C HIS A 71 -11.68 1.72 12.67
N PHE A 72 -10.81 2.71 12.87
CA PHE A 72 -10.92 4.00 12.20
C PHE A 72 -10.87 3.86 10.67
N PHE A 73 -9.91 3.10 10.15
CA PHE A 73 -9.66 2.98 8.71
C PHE A 73 -10.76 2.15 8.00
N TYR A 74 -11.06 0.96 8.49
CA TYR A 74 -11.97 0.03 7.81
C TYR A 74 -13.44 0.21 8.21
N ASN A 75 -13.75 0.52 9.48
CA ASN A 75 -15.12 0.58 9.95
C ASN A 75 -15.71 2.00 9.89
N GLU A 76 -14.96 3.02 10.33
CA GLU A 76 -15.48 4.40 10.36
C GLU A 76 -15.32 5.11 9.01
N LEU A 77 -14.12 5.06 8.44
CA LEU A 77 -13.84 5.69 7.13
C LEU A 77 -14.27 4.80 5.96
N GLY A 78 -14.46 3.50 6.21
CA GLY A 78 -14.98 2.56 5.21
C GLY A 78 -14.01 2.25 4.07
N PHE A 79 -12.69 2.38 4.27
CA PHE A 79 -11.72 2.02 3.24
C PHE A 79 -11.78 0.54 2.88
N GLY A 80 -11.59 0.23 1.59
CA GLY A 80 -11.60 -1.15 1.11
C GLY A 80 -11.39 -1.26 -0.39
N PRO A 81 -11.53 -2.47 -0.97
CA PRO A 81 -11.47 -2.66 -2.41
C PRO A 81 -12.65 -1.98 -3.13
N ASN A 82 -12.46 -1.62 -4.39
CA ASN A 82 -13.57 -1.29 -5.29
C ASN A 82 -14.23 -2.58 -5.80
N PRO A 83 -15.47 -2.91 -5.39
CA PRO A 83 -16.13 -4.13 -5.84
C PRO A 83 -16.67 -4.02 -7.28
N ASN A 84 -16.90 -2.79 -7.76
CA ASN A 84 -17.51 -2.53 -9.06
C ASN A 84 -16.47 -2.53 -10.17
N ASP A 85 -15.29 -1.98 -9.89
CA ASP A 85 -14.16 -2.01 -10.80
C ASP A 85 -12.86 -1.97 -10.01
N PHE A 86 -12.31 -3.14 -9.71
CA PHE A 86 -11.05 -3.27 -8.97
C PHE A 86 -9.85 -2.75 -9.76
N TYR A 87 -9.89 -2.80 -11.09
CA TYR A 87 -8.77 -2.52 -11.97
C TYR A 87 -8.75 -1.08 -12.49
N ALA A 88 -9.75 -0.27 -12.13
CA ALA A 88 -9.76 1.17 -12.37
C ALA A 88 -8.43 1.81 -11.90
N PRO A 89 -7.67 2.51 -12.78
CA PRO A 89 -6.43 3.20 -12.41
C PRO A 89 -6.60 4.15 -11.23
N GLU A 90 -7.78 4.74 -11.08
CA GLU A 90 -8.20 5.64 -10.01
C GLU A 90 -8.05 5.01 -8.61
N ASN A 91 -8.22 3.68 -8.50
CA ASN A 91 -7.99 2.95 -7.24
C ASN A 91 -6.51 2.95 -6.81
N SER A 92 -5.59 3.44 -7.64
CA SER A 92 -4.18 3.61 -7.28
C SER A 92 -3.88 5.01 -6.77
N TYR A 93 -4.53 6.04 -7.30
CA TYR A 93 -4.20 7.43 -6.98
C TYR A 93 -4.68 7.81 -5.58
N LEU A 94 -3.75 8.17 -4.69
CA LEU A 94 -4.08 8.38 -3.27
C LEU A 94 -5.12 9.49 -3.04
N HIS A 95 -5.15 10.53 -3.87
CA HIS A 95 -6.18 11.57 -3.78
C HIS A 95 -7.60 11.03 -4.08
N TYR A 96 -7.76 10.19 -5.11
CA TYR A 96 -9.02 9.49 -5.40
C TYR A 96 -9.38 8.47 -4.33
N VAL A 97 -8.40 7.69 -3.86
CA VAL A 97 -8.61 6.68 -2.81
C VAL A 97 -9.08 7.36 -1.51
N LEU A 98 -8.51 8.51 -1.16
CA LEU A 98 -8.94 9.33 -0.03
C LEU A 98 -10.35 9.88 -0.20
N GLU A 99 -10.83 10.12 -1.41
CA GLU A 99 -12.19 10.64 -1.62
C GLU A 99 -13.22 9.52 -1.63
N ASN A 100 -12.96 8.46 -2.39
CA ASN A 100 -13.90 7.38 -2.61
C ASN A 100 -13.80 6.25 -1.60
N ARG A 101 -12.74 6.21 -0.79
CA ARG A 101 -12.46 5.12 0.17
C ARG A 101 -12.30 3.76 -0.51
N ARG A 102 -11.94 3.76 -1.79
CA ARG A 102 -11.75 2.56 -2.62
C ARG A 102 -10.36 2.56 -3.20
N GLY A 103 -9.61 1.48 -2.96
CA GLY A 103 -8.23 1.39 -3.41
C GLY A 103 -7.73 -0.05 -3.59
N ILE A 104 -6.56 -0.16 -4.21
CA ILE A 104 -5.81 -1.42 -4.36
C ILE A 104 -4.91 -1.67 -3.13
N PRO A 105 -4.39 -2.90 -2.92
CA PRO A 105 -3.60 -3.24 -1.74
C PRO A 105 -2.49 -2.25 -1.39
N ILE A 106 -1.68 -1.84 -2.38
CA ILE A 106 -0.54 -0.94 -2.13
C ILE A 106 -0.97 0.49 -1.80
N SER A 107 -2.07 0.97 -2.39
CA SER A 107 -2.59 2.32 -2.11
C SER A 107 -3.12 2.41 -0.68
N LEU A 108 -3.94 1.44 -0.25
CA LEU A 108 -4.48 1.37 1.10
C LEU A 108 -3.36 1.18 2.13
N ALA A 109 -2.33 0.38 1.79
CA ALA A 109 -1.18 0.20 2.66
C ALA A 109 -0.38 1.48 2.86
N ILE A 110 -0.17 2.31 1.82
CA ILE A 110 0.52 3.61 1.99
C ILE A 110 -0.27 4.52 2.95
N LEU A 111 -1.59 4.59 2.80
CA LEU A 111 -2.45 5.37 3.72
C LEU A 111 -2.40 4.84 5.16
N MET A 112 -2.43 3.51 5.34
CA MET A 112 -2.30 2.85 6.64
C MET A 112 -0.93 3.11 7.28
N ILE A 113 0.16 3.07 6.51
CA ILE A 113 1.52 3.36 6.98
C ILE A 113 1.62 4.81 7.45
N GLU A 114 1.10 5.76 6.66
CA GLU A 114 1.06 7.18 7.01
C GLU A 114 0.33 7.39 8.35
N LEU A 115 -0.93 6.94 8.45
CA LEU A 115 -1.73 7.09 9.66
C LEU A 115 -1.14 6.34 10.86
N GLY A 116 -0.53 5.18 10.64
CA GLY A 116 0.18 4.42 11.67
C GLY A 116 1.37 5.19 12.24
N ASN A 117 2.22 5.76 11.38
CA ASN A 117 3.36 6.57 11.79
C ASN A 117 2.91 7.76 12.65
N GLN A 118 1.81 8.41 12.27
CA GLN A 118 1.25 9.55 13.01
C GLN A 118 0.79 9.22 14.44
N ILE A 119 0.46 7.96 14.74
CA ILE A 119 0.19 7.48 16.10
C ILE A 119 1.34 6.66 16.68
N GLY A 120 2.54 6.73 16.12
CA GLY A 120 3.73 6.00 16.58
C GLY A 120 3.61 4.47 16.49
N LEU A 121 2.81 3.96 15.55
CA LEU A 121 2.72 2.55 15.22
C LEU A 121 3.55 2.26 13.96
N LYS A 122 4.62 1.49 14.12
CA LYS A 122 5.52 1.15 13.00
C LYS A 122 4.89 0.08 12.10
N ILE A 123 4.45 0.49 10.93
CA ILE A 123 3.93 -0.37 9.87
C ILE A 123 4.91 -0.35 8.70
N ARG A 124 5.30 -1.51 8.19
CA ARG A 124 6.20 -1.65 7.03
C ARG A 124 5.46 -2.32 5.89
N GLY A 125 5.64 -1.84 4.67
CA GLY A 125 5.16 -2.54 3.48
C GLY A 125 5.97 -3.81 3.21
N VAL A 126 5.33 -4.84 2.68
CA VAL A 126 5.99 -6.09 2.26
C VAL A 126 5.58 -6.39 0.82
N SER A 127 6.55 -6.36 -0.07
CA SER A 127 6.38 -6.79 -1.47
C SER A 127 6.41 -8.30 -1.57
N PHE A 128 5.27 -8.93 -1.32
CA PHE A 128 5.09 -10.37 -1.47
C PHE A 128 4.90 -10.76 -2.95
N PRO A 129 5.26 -11.97 -3.39
CA PRO A 129 4.94 -12.43 -4.73
C PRO A 129 3.43 -12.29 -5.01
N ASN A 130 3.06 -11.66 -6.13
CA ASN A 130 1.67 -11.38 -6.53
C ASN A 130 0.79 -10.55 -5.57
N HIS A 131 1.27 -10.23 -4.36
CA HIS A 131 0.49 -9.56 -3.31
C HIS A 131 1.28 -8.41 -2.66
N PHE A 132 0.58 -7.43 -2.09
CA PHE A 132 1.23 -6.44 -1.23
C PHE A 132 0.62 -6.57 0.16
N MET A 133 1.48 -6.59 1.18
CA MET A 133 1.09 -6.84 2.57
C MET A 133 1.68 -5.76 3.47
N MET A 134 1.22 -5.73 4.71
CA MET A 134 1.80 -4.90 5.77
C MET A 134 2.39 -5.80 6.86
N CYS A 135 3.54 -5.42 7.40
CA CYS A 135 4.15 -6.03 8.58
C CYS A 135 4.16 -5.01 9.72
N ILE A 136 3.49 -5.36 10.83
CA ILE A 136 3.37 -4.54 12.03
C ILE A 136 4.21 -5.16 13.13
N SER A 137 5.15 -4.40 13.69
CA SER A 137 5.97 -4.85 14.81
C SER A 137 5.22 -4.61 16.13
N LEU A 138 4.92 -5.69 16.85
CA LEU A 138 4.31 -5.69 18.18
C LEU A 138 5.30 -6.25 19.21
N GLN A 139 4.97 -6.12 20.50
CA GLN A 139 5.82 -6.65 21.58
C GLN A 139 5.98 -8.17 21.53
N GLN A 140 4.95 -8.89 21.06
CA GLN A 140 4.90 -10.35 20.98
C GLN A 140 5.43 -10.91 19.64
N GLY A 141 5.90 -10.05 18.73
CA GLY A 141 6.39 -10.44 17.42
C GLY A 141 5.83 -9.59 16.28
N GLU A 142 5.88 -10.12 15.07
CA GLU A 142 5.39 -9.44 13.86
C GLU A 142 4.02 -9.97 13.43
N VAL A 143 3.14 -9.06 13.02
CA VAL A 143 1.86 -9.39 12.40
C VAL A 143 1.92 -9.05 10.93
N ILE A 144 1.69 -10.03 10.07
CA ILE A 144 1.49 -9.81 8.64
C ILE A 144 -0.01 -9.61 8.39
N MET A 145 -0.35 -8.56 7.64
CA MET A 145 -1.73 -8.12 7.45
C MET A 145 -2.04 -7.83 5.99
N ASN A 146 -3.23 -8.22 5.55
CA ASN A 146 -3.78 -7.85 4.25
C ASN A 146 -4.29 -6.39 4.31
N PRO A 147 -3.76 -5.45 3.51
CA PRO A 147 -4.21 -4.06 3.51
C PRO A 147 -5.63 -3.85 2.94
N LEU A 148 -6.18 -4.80 2.18
CA LEU A 148 -7.56 -4.69 1.67
C LEU A 148 -8.60 -4.89 2.77
N THR A 149 -8.35 -5.80 3.71
CA THR A 149 -9.35 -6.26 4.70
C THR A 149 -8.94 -5.97 6.15
N GLY A 150 -7.67 -5.70 6.42
CA GLY A 150 -7.12 -5.58 7.76
C GLY A 150 -6.95 -6.92 8.48
N GLU A 151 -7.16 -8.05 7.79
CA GLU A 151 -7.02 -9.38 8.36
C GLU A 151 -5.55 -9.75 8.57
N SER A 152 -5.26 -10.33 9.73
CA SER A 152 -3.95 -10.92 10.02
C SER A 152 -3.82 -12.26 9.30
N LEU A 153 -2.69 -12.48 8.64
CA LEU A 153 -2.41 -13.69 7.88
C LEU A 153 -1.56 -14.66 8.72
N SER A 154 -2.03 -15.90 8.83
CA SER A 154 -1.27 -16.99 9.44
C SER A 154 -0.14 -17.46 8.53
N LYS A 155 0.84 -18.16 9.11
CA LYS A 155 1.94 -18.78 8.34
C LYS A 155 1.42 -19.74 7.24
N ALA A 156 0.35 -20.50 7.54
CA ALA A 156 -0.25 -21.42 6.58
C ALA A 156 -0.84 -20.67 5.37
N GLN A 157 -1.62 -19.62 5.62
CA GLN A 157 -2.17 -18.78 4.55
C GLN A 157 -1.07 -18.11 3.71
N LEU A 158 -0.01 -17.61 4.35
CA LEU A 158 1.13 -17.04 3.63
C LEU A 158 1.83 -18.06 2.75
N GLN A 159 1.95 -19.32 3.20
CA GLN A 159 2.52 -20.40 2.40
C GLN A 159 1.62 -20.75 1.21
N GLU A 160 0.31 -20.89 1.42
CA GLU A 160 -0.67 -21.14 0.35
C GLU A 160 -0.65 -20.04 -0.73
N MET A 161 -0.45 -18.78 -0.32
CA MET A 161 -0.29 -17.65 -1.25
C MET A 161 1.05 -17.67 -2.01
N LEU A 162 2.09 -18.29 -1.44
CA LEU A 162 3.43 -18.37 -2.02
C LEU A 162 3.58 -19.54 -2.99
N ASP A 163 2.94 -20.67 -2.71
CA ASP A 163 3.10 -21.93 -3.46
C ASP A 163 2.93 -21.76 -4.98
N PRO A 164 1.89 -21.06 -5.50
CA PRO A 164 1.73 -20.88 -6.95
C PRO A 164 2.90 -20.13 -7.60
N TYR A 165 3.54 -19.22 -6.86
CA TYR A 165 4.71 -18.51 -7.36
C TYR A 165 5.96 -19.40 -7.40
N LEU A 166 6.15 -20.26 -6.38
CA LEU A 166 7.25 -21.22 -6.37
C LEU A 166 7.09 -22.25 -7.49
N ASP A 167 5.85 -22.68 -7.75
CA ASP A 167 5.51 -23.62 -8.82
C ASP A 167 5.83 -23.03 -10.19
N ALA A 168 5.40 -21.80 -10.45
CA ALA A 168 5.67 -21.10 -11.71
C ALA A 168 7.16 -20.79 -11.94
N LYS A 169 7.99 -20.87 -10.91
CA LYS A 169 9.44 -20.61 -10.95
C LYS A 169 10.30 -21.86 -10.85
N ASP A 170 9.68 -23.04 -10.78
CA ASP A 170 10.35 -24.33 -10.60
C ASP A 170 11.25 -24.36 -9.35
N TYR A 171 10.80 -23.70 -8.28
CA TYR A 171 11.52 -23.62 -7.00
C TYR A 171 11.05 -24.67 -5.97
N ARG A 172 10.32 -25.72 -6.36
CA ARG A 172 9.95 -26.81 -5.43
C ARG A 172 11.12 -27.78 -5.19
N GLY A 173 11.19 -28.31 -3.96
CA GLY A 173 12.20 -29.30 -3.55
C GLY A 173 13.40 -28.67 -2.83
N GLU A 174 14.62 -29.11 -3.17
CA GLU A 174 15.87 -28.65 -2.54
C GLU A 174 16.15 -27.15 -2.75
N LEU A 175 15.49 -26.51 -3.72
CA LEU A 175 15.58 -25.09 -4.05
C LEU A 175 14.48 -24.23 -3.38
N SER A 176 13.66 -24.82 -2.50
CA SER A 176 12.56 -24.10 -1.85
C SER A 176 13.09 -22.98 -0.97
N LEU A 177 12.81 -21.74 -1.38
CA LEU A 177 13.17 -20.55 -0.64
C LEU A 177 12.25 -20.42 0.59
N PRO A 178 12.81 -20.22 1.81
CA PRO A 178 12.00 -20.09 3.01
C PRO A 178 11.14 -18.82 2.97
N LEU A 179 9.92 -18.92 3.54
CA LEU A 179 8.92 -17.85 3.56
C LEU A 179 9.46 -16.49 4.05
N ASN A 180 10.37 -16.50 5.03
CA ASN A 180 10.94 -15.28 5.61
C ASN A 180 11.69 -14.40 4.60
N ILE A 181 12.24 -14.98 3.52
CA ILE A 181 12.88 -14.22 2.43
C ILE A 181 11.87 -13.30 1.75
N PHE A 182 10.62 -13.74 1.62
CA PHE A 182 9.53 -12.99 0.98
C PHE A 182 8.81 -12.02 1.92
N LEU A 183 9.07 -12.11 3.23
CA LEU A 183 8.46 -11.23 4.25
C LEU A 183 9.34 -10.05 4.65
N ARG A 184 10.44 -9.81 3.92
CA ARG A 184 11.32 -8.66 4.14
C ARG A 184 10.54 -7.36 3.95
N ALA A 185 10.71 -6.44 4.90
CA ALA A 185 10.16 -5.10 4.76
C ALA A 185 10.74 -4.41 3.53
N SER A 186 9.86 -3.82 2.74
CA SER A 186 10.21 -3.02 1.58
C SER A 186 10.62 -1.61 1.99
N SER A 187 11.67 -1.08 1.37
CA SER A 187 12.05 0.33 1.50
C SER A 187 11.00 1.25 0.85
N PRO A 188 10.95 2.55 1.19
CA PRO A 188 10.10 3.52 0.50
C PRO A 188 10.26 3.46 -1.03
N ARG A 189 11.49 3.34 -1.54
CA ARG A 189 11.77 3.25 -2.98
C ARG A 189 11.21 1.96 -3.59
N GLU A 190 11.32 0.83 -2.91
CA GLU A 190 10.76 -0.45 -3.38
C GLU A 190 9.23 -0.41 -3.43
N ILE A 191 8.60 0.18 -2.41
CA ILE A 191 7.14 0.39 -2.36
C ILE A 191 6.71 1.30 -3.52
N LEU A 192 7.34 2.46 -3.69
CA LEU A 192 7.02 3.40 -4.77
C LEU A 192 7.23 2.78 -6.16
N SER A 193 8.31 2.00 -6.34
CA SER A 193 8.57 1.29 -7.59
C SER A 193 7.48 0.26 -7.89
N ARG A 194 6.99 -0.45 -6.87
CA ARG A 194 5.87 -1.39 -7.03
C ARG A 194 4.56 -0.66 -7.30
N PHE A 195 4.34 0.49 -6.65
CA PHE A 195 3.18 1.34 -6.86
C PHE A 195 3.10 1.77 -8.33
N LEU A 196 4.20 2.28 -8.89
CA LEU A 196 4.30 2.65 -10.31
C LEU A 196 4.07 1.48 -11.26
N ARG A 197 4.58 0.28 -10.93
CA ARG A 197 4.32 -0.94 -11.71
C ARG A 197 2.83 -1.29 -11.71
N ASN A 198 2.16 -1.28 -10.56
CA ASN A 198 0.72 -1.55 -10.48
C ASN A 198 -0.07 -0.55 -11.33
N LEU A 199 0.25 0.75 -11.20
CA LEU A 199 -0.41 1.81 -11.95
C LEU A 199 -0.23 1.62 -13.47
N LYS A 200 0.99 1.31 -13.94
CA LYS A 200 1.26 1.00 -15.34
C LYS A 200 0.42 -0.18 -15.83
N MET A 201 0.33 -1.26 -15.05
CA MET A 201 -0.44 -2.44 -15.44
C MET A 201 -1.93 -2.11 -15.61
N PHE A 202 -2.52 -1.33 -14.72
CA PHE A 202 -3.93 -0.95 -14.78
C PHE A 202 -4.23 0.03 -15.91
N THR A 203 -3.37 1.03 -16.10
CA THR A 203 -3.51 2.00 -17.21
C THR A 203 -3.42 1.31 -18.58
N LEU A 204 -2.50 0.36 -18.75
CA LEU A 204 -2.38 -0.41 -19.99
C LEU A 204 -3.60 -1.33 -20.22
N SER A 205 -4.13 -1.92 -19.14
CA SER A 205 -5.31 -2.81 -19.21
C SER A 205 -6.60 -2.05 -19.57
N THR A 206 -6.71 -0.76 -19.21
CA THR A 206 -7.84 0.09 -19.63
C THR A 206 -7.75 0.49 -21.10
N SER A 207 -6.53 0.68 -21.64
CA SER A 207 -6.32 1.01 -23.07
C SER A 207 -6.50 -0.19 -24.01
N ALA A 208 -6.27 -1.40 -23.50
CA ALA A 208 -6.47 -2.66 -24.23
C ALA A 208 -7.73 -3.34 -23.70
N GLY A 209 -8.90 -3.00 -24.27
CA GLY A 209 -10.21 -3.50 -23.86
C GLY A 209 -10.21 -4.95 -23.35
N SER A 210 -10.52 -5.11 -22.06
CA SER A 210 -10.92 -6.32 -21.32
C SER A 210 -10.22 -7.67 -21.64
N ALA A 211 -8.94 -7.68 -22.03
CA ALA A 211 -8.23 -8.94 -22.35
C ALA A 211 -7.25 -9.42 -21.25
N TYR A 212 -7.30 -8.84 -20.03
CA TYR A 212 -6.36 -9.20 -18.95
C TYR A 212 -6.76 -10.47 -18.16
N TRP A 213 -7.90 -11.09 -18.50
CA TRP A 213 -8.42 -12.31 -17.85
C TRP A 213 -7.71 -13.62 -18.24
N ALA A 214 -6.69 -13.60 -19.12
CA ALA A 214 -6.05 -14.83 -19.60
C ALA A 214 -4.82 -15.32 -18.79
N PHE A 215 -4.29 -14.54 -17.84
CA PHE A 215 -3.02 -14.88 -17.14
C PHE A 215 -3.13 -15.24 -15.66
N LYS A 216 -4.34 -15.36 -15.08
CA LYS A 216 -4.51 -15.72 -13.66
C LYS A 216 -5.41 -16.94 -13.38
N SER A 217 -5.77 -17.71 -14.41
CA SER A 217 -6.55 -18.95 -14.26
C SER A 217 -5.86 -20.19 -14.85
N ALA A 218 -4.52 -20.18 -14.99
CA ALA A 218 -3.72 -21.35 -15.36
C ALA A 218 -2.47 -21.43 -14.48
#